data_AF-V4XGS8-F1
#
_entry.id   AF-V4XGS8-F1
#
_cell.length_a   1.000
_cell.length_b   1.000
_cell.length_c   1.000
_cell.angle_alpha   90.00
_cell.angle_beta   90.00
_cell.angle_gamma   90.00
#
_symmetry.space_group_name_H-M   'P 1'
#
loop_
_entity.id
_entity.type
_entity.pdbx_description
1 polymer ?
#
loop_
_entity_poly.entity_id
_entity_poly.type
_entity_poly.pdbx_seq_one_letter_code
_entity_poly.pdbx_strand_id
1 'polypeptide(L)' 'MANEFANAYLAIMFLNLLYMVGLLYGGIWYTRRTTVECPRCGVRYAKYRVGQHECHPSLVDEDKPWHNFSD' A
#
# COMPACT_ATOMS: atom_id res chain seq x y z
N MET A 1 4.57 -20.55 39.90
CA MET A 1 3.16 -20.27 39.61
C MET A 1 2.93 -18.85 39.10
N ALA A 2 2.93 -17.77 39.91
CA ALA A 2 2.57 -16.42 39.40
C ALA A 2 3.52 -15.87 38.30
N ASN A 3 4.82 -16.14 38.41
CA ASN A 3 5.82 -15.67 37.44
C ASN A 3 5.71 -16.38 36.07
N GLU A 4 5.25 -17.63 36.05
CA GLU A 4 5.04 -18.42 34.83
C GLU A 4 3.81 -17.92 34.06
N PHE A 5 2.73 -17.57 34.78
CA PHE A 5 1.54 -16.96 34.18
C PHE A 5 1.84 -15.57 33.59
N ALA A 6 2.64 -14.74 34.27
CA ALA A 6 3.04 -13.44 33.77
C ALA A 6 3.89 -13.56 32.49
N ASN A 7 4.85 -14.50 32.46
CA ASN A 7 5.65 -14.76 31.26
C ASN A 7 4.81 -15.29 30.09
N ALA A 8 3.87 -16.20 30.36
CA ALA A 8 2.96 -16.71 29.34
C ALA A 8 2.09 -15.58 28.76
N TYR A 9 1.57 -14.70 29.62
CA TYR A 9 0.76 -13.55 29.18
C TYR A 9 1.56 -12.57 28.32
N LEU A 10 2.80 -12.24 28.74
CA LEU A 10 3.70 -11.38 27.96
C LEU A 10 4.06 -12.01 26.60
N ALA A 11 4.33 -13.31 26.56
CA ALA A 11 4.60 -14.03 25.32
C ALA A 11 3.40 -13.99 24.36
N ILE A 12 2.18 -14.19 24.88
CA ILE A 12 0.95 -14.12 24.07
C ILE A 12 0.73 -12.70 23.54
N MET A 13 0.88 -11.68 24.38
CA MET A 13 0.76 -10.28 23.95
C MET A 13 1.78 -9.93 22.86
N PHE A 14 3.02 -10.38 23.02
CA PHE A 14 4.08 -10.16 22.05
C PHE A 14 3.80 -10.83 20.70
N LEU A 15 3.33 -12.09 20.72
CA LEU A 15 2.94 -12.79 19.49
C LEU A 15 1.77 -12.10 18.77
N ASN A 16 0.78 -11.61 19.51
CA ASN A 16 -0.33 -10.84 18.93
C ASN A 16 0.15 -9.52 18.31
N LEU A 17 1.09 -8.82 18.95
CA LEU A 17 1.69 -7.62 18.40
C LEU A 17 2.43 -7.93 17.08
N LEU A 18 3.27 -8.95 17.07
CA LEU A 18 3.98 -9.38 15.87
C LEU A 18 3.02 -9.76 14.74
N TYR A 19 1.92 -10.43 15.07
CA TYR A 19 0.89 -10.79 14.10
C TYR A 19 0.25 -9.55 13.47
N MET A 20 -0.16 -8.56 14.27
CA MET A 20 -0.74 -7.31 13.77
C MET A 20 0.24 -6.52 12.91
N VAL A 21 1.51 -6.44 13.33
CA VAL A 21 2.57 -5.79 12.54
C VAL A 21 2.79 -6.52 11.22
N GLY A 22 2.80 -7.85 11.22
CA GLY A 22 2.92 -8.67 10.02
C GLY A 22 1.77 -8.45 9.04
N LEU A 23 0.52 -8.38 9.53
CA LEU A 23 -0.65 -8.07 8.71
C LEU A 23 -0.57 -6.67 8.10
N LEU A 24 -0.18 -5.67 8.88
CA LEU A 24 -0.03 -4.28 8.40
C LEU A 24 1.07 -4.19 7.35
N TYR A 25 2.24 -4.77 7.61
CA TYR A 25 3.35 -4.78 6.67
C TYR A 25 2.98 -5.55 5.39
N GLY A 26 2.32 -6.70 5.53
CA GLY A 26 1.83 -7.49 4.40
C GLY A 26 0.81 -6.73 3.56
N GLY A 27 -0.11 -5.98 4.19
CA GLY A 27 -1.07 -5.13 3.49
C GLY A 27 -0.42 -3.96 2.74
N ILE A 28 0.55 -3.28 3.35
CA ILE A 28 1.30 -2.19 2.69
C ILE A 28 2.14 -2.73 1.53
N TRP A 29 2.78 -3.88 1.71
CA TRP A 29 3.56 -4.52 0.65
C TRP A 29 2.67 -4.98 -0.51
N TYR A 30 1.52 -5.58 -0.19
CA TYR A 30 0.54 -6.04 -1.17
C TYR A 30 -0.07 -4.88 -1.97
N THR A 31 -0.48 -3.80 -1.29
CA THR A 31 -1.00 -2.59 -1.95
C THR A 31 0.05 -1.96 -2.86
N ARG A 32 1.29 -1.78 -2.40
CA ARG A 32 2.39 -1.29 -3.26
C ARG A 32 2.61 -2.16 -4.50
N ARG A 33 2.49 -3.49 -4.38
CA ARG A 33 2.68 -4.41 -5.52
C ARG A 33 1.51 -4.39 -6.49
N THR A 34 0.30 -4.13 -6.02
CA THR A 34 -0.95 -4.22 -6.78
C THR A 34 -1.45 -2.89 -7.30
N THR A 35 -0.86 -1.77 -6.90
CA THR A 35 -1.19 -0.45 -7.44
C THR A 35 -0.17 0.05 -8.47
N VAL A 36 -0.61 0.85 -9.44
CA VAL A 36 0.21 1.62 -10.38
C VAL A 36 -0.20 3.08 -10.27
N GLU A 37 0.78 3.97 -10.30
CA GLU A 37 0.56 5.41 -10.30
C GLU A 37 0.41 5.91 -11.73
N CYS A 38 -0.65 6.65 -12.03
CA CYS A 38 -0.80 7.26 -13.34
C CYS A 38 0.15 8.46 -13.45
N PRO A 39 1.06 8.49 -14.44
CA PRO A 39 2.03 9.58 -14.58
C PRO A 39 1.37 10.94 -14.90
N ARG A 40 0.11 10.92 -15.38
CA ARG A 40 -0.62 12.13 -15.81
C ARG A 40 -1.30 12.89 -14.66
N CYS A 41 -1.82 12.18 -13.66
CA CYS A 41 -2.55 12.78 -12.54
C CYS A 41 -2.00 12.40 -11.16
N GLY A 42 -0.95 11.58 -11.07
CA GLY A 42 -0.34 11.15 -9.80
C GLY A 42 -1.23 10.24 -8.94
N VAL A 43 -2.39 9.84 -9.45
CA VAL A 43 -3.34 8.99 -8.71
C VAL A 43 -2.91 7.53 -8.80
N ARG A 44 -2.98 6.81 -7.68
CA ARG A 44 -2.69 5.38 -7.59
C ARG A 44 -3.96 4.54 -7.85
N TYR A 45 -3.89 3.68 -8.86
CA TYR A 45 -4.96 2.77 -9.25
C TYR A 45 -4.51 1.32 -9.09
N ALA A 46 -5.45 0.39 -8.99
CA ALA A 46 -5.10 -1.03 -8.96
C ALA A 46 -4.75 -1.55 -10.37
N LYS A 47 -3.71 -2.40 -10.46
CA LYS A 47 -3.13 -2.97 -11.70
C LYS A 47 -4.12 -3.70 -12.61
N TYR A 48 -5.22 -4.21 -12.08
CA TYR A 48 -6.21 -4.94 -12.86
C TYR A 48 -7.15 -4.02 -13.68
N ARG A 49 -7.02 -2.68 -13.56
CA ARG A 49 -7.83 -1.71 -14.32
C ARG A 49 -7.02 -0.84 -15.30
N VAL A 50 -5.90 -1.35 -15.81
CA VAL A 50 -4.96 -0.58 -16.66
C VAL A 50 -5.53 -0.21 -18.06
N GLY A 51 -6.76 -0.61 -18.39
CA GLY A 51 -7.36 -0.37 -19.72
C GLY A 51 -8.35 0.81 -19.87
N GLN A 52 -8.84 1.43 -18.78
CA GLN A 52 -9.98 2.38 -18.85
C GLN A 52 -9.91 3.51 -17.81
N HIS A 53 -8.72 4.00 -17.48
CA HIS A 53 -8.59 5.15 -16.57
C HIS A 53 -8.12 6.39 -17.32
N GLU A 54 -9.09 7.10 -17.89
CA GLU A 54 -8.91 8.52 -18.21
C GLU A 54 -8.73 9.26 -16.88
N CYS A 55 -7.61 9.98 -16.72
CA CYS A 55 -7.47 10.89 -15.59
C CYS A 55 -8.63 11.87 -15.64
N HIS A 56 -9.38 11.99 -14.54
CA HIS A 56 -10.46 12.95 -14.45
C HIS A 56 -9.89 14.34 -14.77
N PRO A 57 -10.48 15.12 -15.69
CA PRO A 57 -9.87 16.35 -16.21
C PRO A 57 -9.58 17.39 -15.12
N SER A 58 -10.24 17.31 -13.97
CA SER A 58 -9.99 18.18 -12.81
C SER A 58 -8.73 17.84 -12.00
N LEU A 59 -8.07 16.71 -12.26
CA LEU A 59 -6.86 16.24 -11.56
C LEU A 59 -5.61 16.37 -12.44
N VAL A 60 -5.78 16.93 -13.63
CA VAL A 60 -4.71 17.13 -14.62
C VAL A 60 -4.22 18.56 -14.45
N ASP A 61 -3.08 18.75 -13.79
CA ASP A 61 -2.35 20.03 -13.84
C ASP A 61 -1.90 20.22 -15.30
N GLU A 62 -2.47 21.20 -16.00
CA GLU A 62 -2.16 21.52 -17.40
C GLU A 62 -0.70 21.96 -17.62
N ASP A 63 0.05 22.20 -16.54
CA ASP A 63 1.40 22.77 -16.57
C ASP A 63 2.55 21.74 -16.64
N LYS A 64 2.25 20.42 -16.64
CA LYS A 64 3.29 19.39 -16.75
C LYS A 64 3.44 18.90 -18.20
N PRO A 65 4.54 19.21 -18.89
CA PRO A 65 4.80 18.62 -20.20
C PRO A 65 4.96 17.10 -20.06
N TRP A 66 4.09 16.37 -20.76
CA TRP A 66 4.20 14.93 -20.97
C TRP A 66 5.49 14.67 -21.73
N HIS A 67 6.59 14.40 -21.03
CA HIS A 67 7.79 13.94 -21.71
C HIS A 67 7.51 12.53 -22.24
N ASN A 68 7.49 12.46 -23.57
CA ASN A 68 7.36 11.26 -24.39
C ASN A 68 8.28 10.16 -23.85
N PHE A 69 7.70 9.04 -23.44
CA PHE A 69 8.43 7.78 -23.43
C PHE A 69 8.44 7.25 -24.88
N SER A 70 9.36 7.79 -25.67
CA SER A 70 9.83 7.19 -26.92
C SER A 70 11.17 6.52 -26.64
N ASP A 71 11.12 5.23 -26.37
CA ASP A 71 12.04 4.14 -26.79
C ASP A 71 11.81 2.89 -25.93
#